data_AF-A0A0L9V0N3-F1
#
_entry.id   AF-A0A0L9V0N3-F1
#
_cell.length_a   1.000
_cell.length_b   1.000
_cell.length_c   1.000
_cell.angle_alpha   90.00
_cell.angle_beta   90.00
_cell.angle_gamma   90.00
#
_symmetry.space_group_name_H-M   'P 1'
#
loop_
_entity.id
_entity.type
_entity.pdbx_description
1 polymer ?
#
loop_
_entity_poly.entity_id
_entity_poly.type
_entity_poly.pdbx_seq_one_letter_code
_entity_poly.pdbx_strand_id
1 'polypeptide(L)'
;MLIQTTLPFACTPRSVRHRMLPPKCVLSMSPPSKVRRTHSLPPEKLEVFRSLEGWASKCVLPLLKPVEKSWQPGNFVPDPSLPFEEFMDEVKALRDRTKELSDEYFLVLVGDMITEEALPTYQTIMNSLDGVKDESGTSSSPWAVWNRAWSAEENRHGDLLRTYLYLSGRVNMKMIEKTIHYLIAAGMDAGFENNPYLGYVYTSFQERATFVSHGNTAKLAKDGGDPVLARICGTIAADEKRHERAYSRIVEKLLEVDPTGVMVAVGTMLEKRITMPAHLMYDGEDPRLFEHYAAVAQRVGVYTVNDYADILEFLIERWRLEKVEGLTGEGKRTTHIWGTCTHHSKSEPRSCHMVTLLSSQRMVVILCWRAYAEPLLQMRKDTRERTRGS
;
A
#
# COMPACT_ATOMS: atom_id res chain seq x y z
N MET A 1 -29.93 -51.36 14.67
CA MET A 1 -31.36 -51.47 14.35
C MET A 1 -31.77 -50.19 13.62
N LEU A 2 -32.52 -50.32 12.53
CA LEU A 2 -33.03 -49.29 11.59
C LEU A 2 -32.02 -48.81 10.53
N ILE A 3 -31.87 -49.52 9.40
CA ILE A 3 -32.76 -49.74 8.22
C ILE A 3 -32.39 -48.76 7.09
N GLN A 4 -31.72 -49.31 6.08
CA GLN A 4 -31.60 -48.76 4.74
C GLN A 4 -32.98 -48.80 4.05
N THR A 5 -33.38 -47.67 3.47
CA THR A 5 -34.43 -47.62 2.45
C THR A 5 -33.92 -46.82 1.25
N THR A 6 -33.63 -47.54 0.18
CA THR A 6 -33.47 -47.02 -1.18
C THR A 6 -34.83 -46.77 -1.81
N LEU A 7 -35.05 -45.61 -2.41
CA LEU A 7 -36.02 -45.40 -3.48
C LEU A 7 -35.43 -44.47 -4.56
N PRO A 8 -35.67 -44.74 -5.86
CA PRO A 8 -35.10 -43.97 -6.95
C PRO A 8 -36.03 -42.81 -7.35
N PHE A 9 -35.51 -41.59 -7.41
CA PHE A 9 -36.17 -40.48 -8.11
C PHE A 9 -35.46 -40.24 -9.45
N ALA A 10 -36.11 -40.67 -10.53
CA ALA A 10 -35.83 -40.20 -11.86
C ALA A 10 -36.46 -38.80 -12.01
N CYS A 11 -35.62 -37.78 -12.17
CA CYS A 11 -36.06 -36.46 -12.62
C CYS A 11 -35.16 -36.03 -13.78
N THR A 12 -35.72 -35.97 -14.97
CA THR A 12 -35.07 -35.46 -16.18
C THR A 12 -34.94 -33.94 -16.07
N PRO A 13 -33.75 -33.33 -16.19
CA PRO A 13 -33.65 -31.89 -16.31
C PRO A 13 -33.89 -31.48 -17.76
N ARG A 14 -34.95 -30.69 -17.99
CA ARG A 14 -35.09 -29.87 -19.20
C ARG A 14 -33.93 -28.88 -19.25
N SER A 15 -33.03 -29.06 -20.22
CA SER A 15 -31.98 -28.11 -20.56
C SER A 15 -32.59 -26.82 -21.11
N VAL A 16 -32.72 -25.79 -20.27
CA VAL A 16 -32.81 -24.40 -20.72
C VAL A 16 -31.40 -23.84 -20.66
N ARG A 17 -30.72 -23.76 -21.80
CA ARG A 17 -29.42 -23.09 -21.92
C ARG A 17 -29.64 -21.58 -21.85
N HIS A 18 -29.73 -21.02 -20.64
CA HIS A 18 -29.40 -19.61 -20.46
C HIS A 18 -27.90 -19.47 -20.65
N ARG A 19 -27.50 -19.02 -21.84
CA ARG A 19 -26.13 -18.60 -22.12
C ARG A 19 -25.88 -17.34 -21.31
N MET A 20 -25.47 -17.48 -20.05
CA MET A 20 -24.93 -16.37 -19.29
C MET A 20 -23.66 -15.94 -20.01
N LEU A 21 -23.72 -14.79 -20.69
CA LEU A 21 -22.53 -14.11 -21.12
C LEU A 21 -21.76 -13.74 -19.85
N PRO A 22 -20.45 -14.05 -19.77
CA PRO A 22 -19.66 -13.61 -18.62
C PRO A 22 -19.76 -12.08 -18.51
N PRO A 23 -19.81 -11.53 -17.28
CA PRO A 23 -19.71 -10.08 -17.12
C PRO A 23 -18.46 -9.61 -17.86
N LYS A 24 -18.55 -8.48 -18.57
CA LYS A 24 -17.41 -7.83 -19.24
C LYS A 24 -16.39 -7.46 -18.17
N CYS A 25 -15.53 -8.41 -17.81
CA CYS A 25 -14.35 -8.16 -17.02
C CYS A 25 -13.41 -7.38 -17.93
N VAL A 26 -13.21 -6.11 -17.62
CA VAL A 26 -12.26 -5.25 -18.32
C VAL A 26 -10.86 -5.66 -17.85
N LEU A 27 -10.37 -6.82 -18.31
CA LEU A 27 -8.96 -7.23 -18.20
C LEU A 27 -8.14 -6.77 -19.42
N SER A 28 -8.65 -5.79 -20.17
CA SER A 28 -8.05 -5.38 -21.45
C SER A 28 -7.53 -3.95 -21.39
N MET A 29 -6.66 -3.64 -20.43
CA MET A 29 -5.79 -2.45 -20.50
C MET A 29 -4.42 -2.73 -19.86
N SER A 30 -3.76 -3.80 -20.26
CA SER A 30 -2.32 -3.97 -20.01
C SER A 30 -1.57 -3.66 -21.32
N PRO A 31 -0.56 -2.77 -21.32
CA PRO A 31 0.39 -2.69 -22.42
C PRO A 31 1.02 -4.07 -22.68
N PRO A 32 1.58 -4.35 -23.87
CA PRO A 32 2.25 -5.62 -24.15
C PRO A 32 3.26 -5.90 -23.03
N SER A 33 3.13 -7.07 -22.39
CA SER A 33 3.90 -7.40 -21.21
C SER A 33 5.39 -7.33 -21.55
N LYS A 34 6.13 -6.47 -20.86
CA LYS A 34 7.55 -6.71 -20.68
C LYS A 34 7.68 -8.14 -20.17
N VAL A 35 8.56 -8.95 -20.77
CA VAL A 35 8.78 -10.35 -20.36
C VAL A 35 8.92 -10.37 -18.85
N ARG A 36 7.96 -11.02 -18.17
CA ARG A 36 7.89 -11.01 -16.71
C ARG A 36 9.01 -11.88 -16.18
N ARG A 37 10.05 -11.27 -15.62
CA ARG A 37 11.15 -11.96 -14.96
C ARG A 37 10.69 -12.39 -13.57
N THR A 38 10.81 -13.67 -13.27
CA THR A 38 10.53 -14.25 -11.95
C THR A 38 11.75 -15.02 -11.48
N HIS A 39 11.88 -15.20 -10.16
CA HIS A 39 13.00 -15.91 -9.53
C HIS A 39 14.38 -15.44 -10.02
N SER A 40 14.63 -14.13 -9.94
CA SER A 40 15.94 -13.58 -10.35
C SER A 40 17.05 -13.78 -9.33
N LEU A 41 16.72 -14.29 -8.14
CA LEU A 41 17.69 -14.64 -7.11
C LEU A 41 18.46 -15.92 -7.53
N PRO A 42 19.80 -15.89 -7.62
CA PRO A 42 20.58 -17.10 -7.83
C PRO A 42 20.34 -18.13 -6.71
N PRO A 43 20.16 -19.43 -6.99
CA PRO A 43 19.83 -20.43 -5.98
C PRO A 43 20.79 -20.49 -4.78
N GLU A 44 22.09 -20.23 -5.01
CA GLU A 44 23.10 -20.18 -3.95
C GLU A 44 22.88 -19.05 -2.94
N LYS A 45 22.16 -17.98 -3.33
CA LYS A 45 21.84 -16.85 -2.45
C LYS A 45 20.69 -17.14 -1.49
N LEU A 46 19.96 -18.26 -1.67
CA LEU A 46 18.99 -18.73 -0.68
C LEU A 46 19.66 -19.01 0.68
N GLU A 47 20.90 -19.50 0.67
CA GLU A 47 21.64 -19.82 1.88
C GLU A 47 21.98 -18.57 2.71
N VAL A 48 22.06 -17.38 2.07
CA VAL A 48 22.25 -16.11 2.80
C VAL A 48 21.08 -15.92 3.78
N PHE A 49 19.83 -16.02 3.31
CA PHE A 49 18.64 -15.82 4.16
C PHE A 49 18.47 -16.93 5.19
N ARG A 50 18.81 -18.17 4.84
CA ARG A 50 18.83 -19.30 5.79
C ARG A 50 19.83 -19.06 6.91
N SER A 51 21.06 -18.66 6.58
CA SER A 51 22.11 -18.38 7.58
C SER A 51 21.76 -17.21 8.51
N LEU A 52 20.90 -16.29 8.07
CA LEU A 52 20.48 -15.12 8.82
C LEU A 52 19.26 -15.36 9.73
N GLU A 53 18.64 -16.54 9.76
CA GLU A 53 17.47 -16.81 10.61
C GLU A 53 17.75 -16.56 12.10
N GLY A 54 18.92 -17.01 12.59
CA GLY A 54 19.33 -16.77 13.97
C GLY A 54 19.50 -15.28 14.29
N TRP A 55 19.93 -14.48 13.31
CA TRP A 55 20.03 -13.02 13.43
C TRP A 55 18.64 -12.37 13.37
N ALA A 56 17.79 -12.76 12.42
CA ALA A 56 16.43 -12.23 12.28
C ALA A 56 15.61 -12.43 13.54
N SER A 57 15.70 -13.61 14.15
CA SER A 57 15.08 -13.93 15.45
C SER A 57 15.48 -12.95 16.57
N LYS A 58 16.74 -12.50 16.59
CA LYS A 58 17.31 -11.66 17.66
C LYS A 58 17.24 -10.16 17.38
N CYS A 59 17.19 -9.76 16.11
CA CYS A 59 17.41 -8.38 15.70
C CYS A 59 16.24 -7.76 14.94
N VAL A 60 15.38 -8.60 14.33
CA VAL A 60 14.20 -8.17 13.55
C VAL A 60 12.92 -8.44 14.32
N LEU A 61 12.68 -9.69 14.74
CA LEU A 61 11.44 -10.05 15.45
C LEU A 61 11.16 -9.20 16.71
N PRO A 62 12.15 -8.78 17.52
CA PRO A 62 11.88 -7.92 18.67
C PRO A 62 11.39 -6.50 18.34
N LEU A 63 11.34 -6.11 17.06
CA LEU A 63 10.75 -4.85 16.61
C LEU A 63 9.23 -4.93 16.44
N LEU A 64 8.68 -6.15 16.40
CA LEU A 64 7.24 -6.40 16.49
C LEU A 64 6.76 -6.10 17.91
N LYS A 65 5.56 -5.55 18.01
CA LYS A 65 4.93 -5.27 19.28
C LYS A 65 4.11 -6.50 19.72
N PRO A 66 4.27 -6.98 20.95
CA PRO A 66 3.40 -8.04 21.47
C PRO A 66 1.94 -7.62 21.41
N VAL A 67 1.04 -8.52 21.00
CA VAL A 67 -0.40 -8.25 20.81
C VAL A 67 -1.03 -7.57 22.03
N GLU A 68 -0.73 -8.04 23.24
CA GLU A 68 -1.23 -7.48 24.52
C GLU A 68 -0.79 -6.03 24.79
N LYS A 69 0.22 -5.55 24.07
CA LYS A 69 0.71 -4.17 24.15
C LYS A 69 0.33 -3.36 22.91
N SER A 70 -0.23 -3.99 21.89
CA SER A 70 -0.63 -3.34 20.65
C SER A 70 -1.94 -2.58 20.84
N TRP A 71 -2.00 -1.40 20.23
CA TRP A 71 -3.25 -0.66 20.14
C TRP A 71 -4.23 -1.44 19.25
N GLN A 72 -5.52 -1.29 19.50
CA GLN A 72 -6.58 -1.91 18.70
C GLN A 72 -7.47 -0.81 18.10
N PRO A 73 -8.08 -1.01 16.92
CA PRO A 73 -8.96 -0.02 16.30
C PRO A 73 -10.04 0.52 17.24
N GLY A 74 -10.64 -0.36 18.05
CA GLY A 74 -11.65 -0.01 19.06
C GLY A 74 -11.18 0.99 20.13
N ASN A 75 -9.88 1.25 20.28
CA ASN A 75 -9.38 2.27 21.21
C ASN A 75 -9.58 3.71 20.69
N PHE A 76 -9.96 3.90 19.43
CA PHE A 76 -9.99 5.21 18.77
C PHE A 76 -11.34 5.58 18.15
N VAL A 77 -12.27 4.65 18.08
CA VAL A 77 -13.61 4.83 17.50
C VAL A 77 -14.66 4.69 18.59
N PRO A 78 -15.89 5.23 18.39
CA PRO A 78 -16.99 5.08 19.33
C PRO A 78 -17.19 3.64 19.80
N ASP A 79 -17.35 3.43 21.11
CA ASP A 79 -17.42 2.11 21.72
C ASP A 79 -18.86 1.54 21.62
N PRO A 80 -19.10 0.51 20.80
CA PRO A 80 -20.44 -0.06 20.62
C PRO A 80 -20.92 -0.88 21.83
N SER A 81 -20.09 -1.10 22.86
CA SER A 81 -20.48 -1.77 24.10
C SER A 81 -21.13 -0.84 25.14
N LEU A 82 -21.06 0.47 24.92
CA LEU A 82 -21.74 1.48 25.75
C LEU A 82 -23.27 1.43 25.55
N PRO A 83 -24.06 2.00 26.49
CA PRO A 83 -25.47 2.25 26.27
C PRO A 83 -25.72 3.01 24.96
N PHE A 84 -26.83 2.71 24.28
CA PHE A 84 -27.13 3.21 22.94
C PHE A 84 -26.98 4.74 22.81
N GLU A 85 -27.51 5.51 23.76
CA GLU A 85 -27.44 6.98 23.72
C GLU A 85 -26.00 7.49 23.83
N GLU A 86 -25.16 6.88 24.68
CA GLU A 86 -23.75 7.27 24.85
C GLU A 86 -22.93 6.95 23.59
N PHE A 87 -23.14 5.77 22.98
CA PHE A 87 -22.54 5.43 21.69
C PHE A 87 -22.95 6.43 20.60
N MET A 88 -24.23 6.81 20.55
CA MET A 88 -24.75 7.77 19.58
C MET A 88 -24.16 9.17 19.78
N ASP A 89 -23.93 9.58 21.03
CA ASP A 89 -23.23 10.83 21.36
C ASP A 89 -21.77 10.81 20.90
N GLU A 90 -21.05 9.69 21.07
CA GLU A 90 -19.68 9.54 20.57
C GLU A 90 -19.61 9.57 19.04
N VAL A 91 -20.56 8.91 18.35
CA VAL A 91 -20.67 8.98 16.87
C VAL A 91 -20.95 10.40 16.41
N LYS A 92 -21.87 11.12 17.07
CA LYS A 92 -22.16 12.51 16.77
C LYS A 92 -20.94 13.40 16.97
N ALA A 93 -20.21 13.23 18.08
CA ALA A 93 -18.99 13.96 18.37
C ALA A 93 -17.90 13.70 17.31
N LEU A 94 -17.75 12.47 16.81
CA LEU A 94 -16.86 12.15 15.70
C LEU A 94 -17.25 12.94 14.44
N ARG A 95 -18.52 12.87 14.04
CA ARG A 95 -19.02 13.56 12.85
C ARG A 95 -18.86 15.07 12.94
N ASP A 96 -19.09 15.64 14.12
CA ASP A 96 -18.94 17.07 14.39
C ASP A 96 -17.49 17.54 14.17
N ARG A 97 -16.48 16.78 14.62
CA ARG A 97 -15.07 17.12 14.38
C ARG A 97 -14.67 17.08 12.91
N THR A 98 -15.36 16.27 12.10
CA THR A 98 -15.02 16.19 10.67
C THR A 98 -15.37 17.45 9.89
N LYS A 99 -16.27 18.31 10.39
CA LYS A 99 -16.89 19.41 9.61
C LYS A 99 -15.88 20.36 8.96
N GLU A 100 -14.81 20.68 9.68
CA GLU A 100 -13.79 21.63 9.21
C GLU A 100 -12.70 20.99 8.34
N LEU A 101 -12.68 19.66 8.24
CA LEU A 101 -11.79 18.96 7.32
C LEU A 101 -12.27 19.08 5.88
N SER A 102 -11.36 19.44 4.99
CA SER A 102 -11.64 19.63 3.57
C SER A 102 -11.93 18.31 2.86
N ASP A 103 -12.63 18.37 1.75
CA ASP A 103 -12.88 17.18 0.94
C ASP A 103 -11.60 16.66 0.27
N GLU A 104 -10.61 17.53 0.01
CA GLU A 104 -9.30 17.11 -0.48
C GLU A 104 -8.55 16.29 0.57
N TYR A 105 -8.68 16.64 1.87
CA TYR A 105 -8.13 15.83 2.95
C TYR A 105 -8.79 14.44 2.99
N PHE A 106 -10.13 14.38 2.94
CA PHE A 106 -10.83 13.10 2.91
C PHE A 106 -10.50 12.25 1.68
N LEU A 107 -10.31 12.88 0.52
CA LEU A 107 -9.90 12.20 -0.69
C LEU A 107 -8.56 11.48 -0.49
N VAL A 108 -7.58 12.17 0.12
CA VAL A 108 -6.26 11.58 0.38
C VAL A 108 -6.36 10.49 1.45
N LEU A 109 -7.06 10.74 2.55
CA LEU A 109 -7.27 9.75 3.60
C LEU A 109 -7.96 8.48 3.08
N VAL A 110 -8.88 8.61 2.12
CA VAL A 110 -9.50 7.46 1.44
C VAL A 110 -8.49 6.71 0.59
N GLY A 111 -7.61 7.39 -0.14
CA GLY A 111 -6.56 6.73 -0.93
C GLY A 111 -5.55 5.99 -0.05
N ASP A 112 -5.15 6.58 1.08
CA ASP A 112 -4.35 5.90 2.10
C ASP A 112 -5.07 4.65 2.62
N MET A 113 -6.34 4.77 3.03
CA MET A 113 -7.13 3.64 3.55
C MET A 113 -7.32 2.52 2.51
N ILE A 114 -7.61 2.84 1.25
CA ILE A 114 -7.74 1.85 0.17
C ILE A 114 -6.43 1.08 -0.02
N THR A 115 -5.30 1.77 0.16
CA THR A 115 -3.98 1.14 0.11
C THR A 115 -3.83 0.16 1.27
N GLU A 116 -4.15 0.55 2.51
CA GLU A 116 -4.10 -0.37 3.67
C GLU A 116 -4.98 -1.62 3.50
N GLU A 117 -6.19 -1.46 2.97
CA GLU A 117 -7.14 -2.57 2.74
C GLU A 117 -6.67 -3.58 1.68
N ALA A 118 -5.69 -3.21 0.84
CA ALA A 118 -5.10 -4.13 -0.13
C ALA A 118 -4.04 -5.07 0.46
N LEU A 119 -3.93 -5.14 1.79
CA LEU A 119 -3.03 -6.02 2.56
C LEU A 119 -2.92 -7.47 2.05
N PRO A 120 -3.98 -8.17 1.60
CA PRO A 120 -3.84 -9.52 1.05
C PRO A 120 -2.83 -9.60 -0.12
N THR A 121 -2.76 -8.54 -0.92
CA THR A 121 -1.78 -8.41 -2.01
C THR A 121 -0.36 -8.32 -1.44
N TYR A 122 -0.16 -7.52 -0.40
CA TYR A 122 1.16 -7.26 0.16
C TYR A 122 1.72 -8.50 0.87
N GLN A 123 0.89 -9.18 1.66
CA GLN A 123 1.27 -10.46 2.26
C GLN A 123 1.57 -11.52 1.19
N THR A 124 0.78 -11.58 0.11
CA THR A 124 1.04 -12.49 -1.02
C THR A 124 2.39 -12.22 -1.67
N ILE A 125 2.73 -10.94 -1.86
CA ILE A 125 4.02 -10.56 -2.42
C ILE A 125 5.17 -10.93 -1.47
N MET A 126 5.06 -10.65 -0.17
CA MET A 126 6.06 -11.05 0.81
C MET A 126 6.27 -12.58 0.83
N ASN A 127 5.18 -13.34 0.71
CA ASN A 127 5.22 -14.80 0.59
C ASN A 127 5.58 -15.31 -0.80
N SER A 128 5.88 -14.43 -1.75
CA SER A 128 6.45 -14.80 -3.05
C SER A 128 7.97 -14.64 -3.10
N LEU A 129 8.58 -14.02 -2.09
CA LEU A 129 10.02 -13.77 -2.02
C LEU A 129 10.78 -15.04 -1.66
N ASP A 130 11.76 -15.39 -2.50
CA ASP A 130 12.57 -16.58 -2.38
C ASP A 130 13.40 -16.56 -1.09
N GLY A 131 13.43 -17.69 -0.38
CA GLY A 131 14.20 -17.86 0.86
C GLY A 131 13.57 -17.29 2.13
N VAL A 132 12.49 -16.48 2.01
CA VAL A 132 11.86 -15.79 3.16
C VAL A 132 10.33 -15.97 3.22
N LYS A 133 9.74 -16.70 2.27
CA LYS A 133 8.30 -16.98 2.21
C LYS A 133 7.82 -17.95 3.30
N ASP A 134 6.54 -17.87 3.62
CA ASP A 134 5.86 -18.85 4.47
C ASP A 134 5.39 -20.07 3.65
N GLU A 135 6.10 -21.20 3.79
CA GLU A 135 5.83 -22.43 3.04
C GLU A 135 4.54 -23.16 3.47
N SER A 136 4.04 -22.93 4.69
CA SER A 136 2.92 -23.72 5.26
C SER A 136 1.79 -22.88 5.83
N GLY A 137 1.91 -21.55 5.80
CA GLY A 137 1.04 -20.62 6.53
C GLY A 137 1.28 -20.63 8.05
N THR A 138 2.18 -21.47 8.51
CA THR A 138 2.50 -21.71 9.94
C THR A 138 4.00 -21.96 10.15
N SER A 139 4.84 -21.67 9.14
CA SER A 139 6.27 -21.93 9.22
C SER A 139 6.87 -21.23 10.44
N SER A 140 7.76 -21.95 11.14
CA SER A 140 8.49 -21.45 12.31
C SER A 140 9.72 -20.62 11.93
N SER A 141 10.05 -20.51 10.64
CA SER A 141 11.11 -19.63 10.17
C SER A 141 10.84 -18.20 10.65
N PRO A 142 11.83 -17.47 11.19
CA PRO A 142 11.66 -16.10 11.66
C PRO A 142 11.20 -15.16 10.55
N TRP A 143 11.52 -15.44 9.29
CA TRP A 143 11.03 -14.67 8.15
C TRP A 143 9.52 -14.82 7.96
N ALA A 144 9.01 -16.06 8.04
CA ALA A 144 7.59 -16.33 7.98
C ALA A 144 6.84 -15.78 9.21
N VAL A 145 7.43 -15.88 10.41
CA VAL A 145 6.89 -15.28 11.64
C VAL A 145 6.80 -13.76 11.50
N TRP A 146 7.83 -13.10 10.96
CA TRP A 146 7.79 -11.67 10.64
C TRP A 146 6.66 -11.36 9.67
N ASN A 147 6.57 -12.03 8.52
CA ASN A 147 5.54 -11.74 7.51
C ASN A 147 4.13 -11.82 8.09
N ARG A 148 3.83 -12.88 8.87
CA ARG A 148 2.53 -13.03 9.52
C ARG A 148 2.26 -11.96 10.57
N ALA A 149 3.23 -11.66 11.42
CA ALA A 149 3.06 -10.71 12.51
C ALA A 149 3.02 -9.25 12.02
N TRP A 150 3.84 -8.88 11.03
CA TRP A 150 3.73 -7.62 10.30
C TRP A 150 2.34 -7.48 9.70
N SER A 151 1.86 -8.50 8.95
CA SER A 151 0.51 -8.45 8.37
C SER A 151 -0.58 -8.28 9.45
N ALA A 152 -0.44 -8.90 10.62
CA ALA A 152 -1.36 -8.72 11.72
C ALA A 152 -1.30 -7.30 12.33
N GLU A 153 -0.13 -6.66 12.33
CA GLU A 153 0.02 -5.26 12.69
C GLU A 153 -0.65 -4.35 11.65
N GLU A 154 -0.39 -4.55 10.36
CA GLU A 154 -0.95 -3.80 9.22
C GLU A 154 -2.48 -3.86 9.14
N ASN A 155 -3.07 -5.02 9.41
CA ASN A 155 -4.53 -5.21 9.29
C ASN A 155 -5.31 -4.16 10.11
N ARG A 156 -4.76 -3.76 11.26
CA ARG A 156 -5.39 -2.77 12.15
C ARG A 156 -5.45 -1.37 11.54
N HIS A 157 -4.57 -1.05 10.60
CA HIS A 157 -4.53 0.26 9.94
C HIS A 157 -5.75 0.43 9.04
N GLY A 158 -5.99 -0.53 8.14
CA GLY A 158 -7.18 -0.60 7.30
C GLY A 158 -8.47 -0.61 8.11
N ASP A 159 -8.58 -1.51 9.09
CA ASP A 159 -9.75 -1.61 9.97
C ASP A 159 -10.11 -0.28 10.64
N LEU A 160 -9.11 0.42 11.19
CA LEU A 160 -9.30 1.68 11.90
C LEU A 160 -9.71 2.80 10.93
N LEU A 161 -8.98 2.98 9.83
CA LEU A 161 -9.30 4.03 8.85
C LEU A 161 -10.65 3.80 8.18
N ARG A 162 -10.96 2.55 7.81
CA ARG A 162 -12.25 2.17 7.24
C ARG A 162 -13.40 2.47 8.20
N THR A 163 -13.26 2.08 9.46
CA THR A 163 -14.29 2.32 10.48
C THR A 163 -14.49 3.82 10.73
N TYR A 164 -13.40 4.59 10.83
CA TYR A 164 -13.46 6.03 10.97
C TYR A 164 -14.18 6.69 9.77
N LEU A 165 -13.80 6.33 8.55
CA LEU A 165 -14.41 6.85 7.31
C LEU A 165 -15.88 6.48 7.21
N TYR A 166 -16.25 5.25 7.57
CA TYR A 166 -17.65 4.80 7.62
C TYR A 166 -18.49 5.65 8.59
N LEU A 167 -18.01 5.86 9.82
CA LEU A 167 -18.71 6.64 10.84
C LEU A 167 -18.77 8.14 10.52
N SER A 168 -17.75 8.67 9.83
CA SER A 168 -17.68 10.08 9.43
C SER A 168 -18.89 10.54 8.62
N GLY A 169 -19.43 9.66 7.77
CA GLY A 169 -20.45 9.99 6.78
C GLY A 169 -20.04 11.04 5.75
N ARG A 170 -18.73 11.28 5.57
CA ARG A 170 -18.19 12.25 4.60
C ARG A 170 -17.93 11.65 3.22
N VAL A 171 -17.90 10.32 3.13
CA VAL A 171 -17.47 9.58 1.95
C VAL A 171 -18.51 8.55 1.48
N ASN A 172 -18.38 8.10 0.23
CA ASN A 172 -19.22 7.08 -0.38
C ASN A 172 -18.56 5.70 -0.21
N MET A 173 -18.91 5.02 0.87
CA MET A 173 -18.33 3.71 1.21
C MET A 173 -18.55 2.66 0.12
N LYS A 174 -19.68 2.67 -0.58
CA LYS A 174 -19.95 1.73 -1.68
C LYS A 174 -18.94 1.86 -2.82
N MET A 175 -18.57 3.10 -3.18
CA MET A 175 -17.56 3.33 -4.23
C MET A 175 -16.16 2.98 -3.75
N ILE A 176 -15.86 3.25 -2.48
CA ILE A 176 -14.59 2.86 -1.86
C ILE A 176 -14.43 1.33 -1.83
N GLU A 177 -15.44 0.60 -1.36
CA GLU A 177 -15.44 -0.87 -1.29
C GLU A 177 -15.31 -1.51 -2.68
N LYS A 178 -15.96 -0.95 -3.70
CA LYS A 178 -15.72 -1.35 -5.10
C LYS A 178 -14.28 -1.12 -5.53
N THR A 179 -13.69 0.01 -5.14
CA THR A 179 -12.31 0.35 -5.49
C THR A 179 -11.32 -0.62 -4.85
N ILE A 180 -11.52 -0.95 -3.56
CA ILE A 180 -10.73 -1.96 -2.84
C ILE A 180 -10.82 -3.31 -3.55
N HIS A 181 -12.04 -3.73 -3.91
CA HIS A 181 -12.23 -4.99 -4.63
C HIS A 181 -11.50 -4.99 -5.98
N TYR A 182 -11.59 -3.92 -6.78
CA TYR A 182 -10.82 -3.80 -8.02
C TYR A 182 -9.31 -3.86 -7.77
N LEU A 183 -8.81 -3.16 -6.77
CA LEU A 183 -7.39 -3.10 -6.46
C LEU A 183 -6.84 -4.47 -6.02
N ILE A 184 -7.52 -5.16 -5.10
CA ILE A 184 -7.12 -6.50 -4.65
C ILE A 184 -7.17 -7.50 -5.84
N ALA A 185 -8.21 -7.42 -6.68
CA ALA A 185 -8.33 -8.29 -7.85
C ALA A 185 -7.26 -8.01 -8.91
N ALA A 186 -6.83 -6.75 -9.06
CA ALA A 186 -5.75 -6.36 -9.95
C ALA A 186 -4.37 -6.77 -9.40
N GLY A 187 -4.23 -6.77 -8.08
CA GLY A 187 -2.96 -6.98 -7.39
C GLY A 187 -1.98 -5.82 -7.64
N MET A 188 -0.69 -6.13 -7.60
CA MET A 188 0.39 -5.17 -7.85
C MET A 188 1.55 -5.89 -8.54
N ASP A 189 2.22 -5.21 -9.48
CA ASP A 189 3.54 -5.62 -9.98
C ASP A 189 4.58 -4.53 -9.71
N ALA A 190 5.44 -4.79 -8.73
CA ALA A 190 6.53 -3.92 -8.34
C ALA A 190 7.87 -4.31 -8.98
N GLY A 191 7.90 -5.38 -9.78
CA GLY A 191 9.13 -5.87 -10.40
C GLY A 191 10.13 -6.47 -9.41
N PHE A 192 9.67 -7.11 -8.33
CA PHE A 192 10.54 -7.77 -7.35
C PHE A 192 11.17 -9.07 -7.84
N GLU A 193 10.60 -9.71 -8.87
CA GLU A 193 11.17 -10.92 -9.48
C GLU A 193 11.41 -12.04 -8.46
N ASN A 194 10.55 -12.13 -7.43
CA ASN A 194 10.70 -13.04 -6.27
C ASN A 194 12.00 -12.85 -5.47
N ASN A 195 12.73 -11.77 -5.70
CA ASN A 195 14.04 -11.55 -5.12
C ASN A 195 13.94 -10.76 -3.80
N PRO A 196 14.29 -11.35 -2.65
CA PRO A 196 14.21 -10.68 -1.34
C PRO A 196 15.11 -9.44 -1.23
N TYR A 197 16.21 -9.32 -1.99
CA TYR A 197 17.00 -8.09 -2.00
C TYR A 197 16.22 -6.91 -2.58
N LEU A 198 15.51 -7.14 -3.69
CA LEU A 198 14.64 -6.14 -4.31
C LEU A 198 13.45 -5.83 -3.40
N GLY A 199 12.83 -6.87 -2.83
CA GLY A 199 11.72 -6.76 -1.89
C GLY A 199 12.06 -5.91 -0.67
N TYR A 200 13.17 -6.18 0.02
CA TYR A 200 13.54 -5.44 1.23
C TYR A 200 14.01 -4.01 0.99
N VAL A 201 14.63 -3.72 -0.17
CA VAL A 201 14.88 -2.32 -0.58
C VAL A 201 13.56 -1.60 -0.79
N TYR A 202 12.62 -2.22 -1.48
CA TYR A 202 11.30 -1.65 -1.73
C TYR A 202 10.51 -1.41 -0.43
N THR A 203 10.41 -2.41 0.46
CA THR A 203 9.64 -2.24 1.70
C THR A 203 10.27 -1.18 2.60
N SER A 204 11.60 -1.10 2.68
CA SER A 204 12.27 -0.01 3.42
C SER A 204 11.87 1.38 2.91
N PHE A 205 11.69 1.53 1.60
CA PHE A 205 11.20 2.77 1.00
C PHE A 205 9.73 3.01 1.31
N GLN A 206 8.87 2.01 1.08
CA GLN A 206 7.42 2.18 1.22
C GLN A 206 7.00 2.45 2.66
N GLU A 207 7.57 1.74 3.62
CA GLU A 207 7.28 1.98 5.05
C GLU A 207 7.66 3.40 5.49
N ARG A 208 8.71 3.95 4.88
CA ARG A 208 9.06 5.35 5.10
C ARG A 208 8.08 6.30 4.41
N ALA A 209 7.61 5.94 3.22
CA ALA A 209 6.62 6.73 2.49
C ALA A 209 5.28 6.78 3.24
N THR A 210 4.80 5.65 3.77
CA THR A 210 3.58 5.60 4.58
C THR A 210 3.77 6.29 5.93
N PHE A 211 4.93 6.15 6.58
CA PHE A 211 5.27 6.96 7.76
C PHE A 211 5.13 8.46 7.51
N VAL A 212 5.65 8.95 6.38
CA VAL A 212 5.54 10.37 5.99
C VAL A 212 4.09 10.74 5.68
N SER A 213 3.38 9.93 4.87
CA SER A 213 1.98 10.17 4.51
C SER A 213 1.08 10.27 5.74
N HIS A 214 1.12 9.26 6.61
CA HIS A 214 0.34 9.21 7.86
C HIS A 214 0.76 10.29 8.85
N GLY A 215 2.04 10.64 8.92
CA GLY A 215 2.52 11.77 9.72
C GLY A 215 1.97 13.12 9.26
N ASN A 216 1.92 13.33 7.95
CA ASN A 216 1.39 14.56 7.36
C ASN A 216 -0.14 14.64 7.47
N THR A 217 -0.86 13.53 7.23
CA THR A 217 -2.32 13.49 7.48
C THR A 217 -2.65 13.70 8.95
N ALA A 218 -1.84 13.16 9.89
CA ALA A 218 -2.00 13.44 11.31
C ALA A 218 -1.89 14.94 11.64
N LYS A 219 -0.90 15.62 11.05
CA LYS A 219 -0.72 17.06 11.22
C LYS A 219 -1.90 17.84 10.66
N LEU A 220 -2.32 17.54 9.44
CA LEU A 220 -3.46 18.20 8.78
C LEU A 220 -4.77 17.96 9.54
N ALA A 221 -4.99 16.75 10.09
CA ALA A 221 -6.15 16.45 10.91
C ALA A 221 -6.20 17.33 12.17
N LYS A 222 -5.05 17.50 12.83
CA LYS A 222 -4.94 18.36 14.01
C LYS A 222 -5.22 19.81 13.68
N ASP A 223 -4.61 20.31 12.60
CA ASP A 223 -4.79 21.70 12.13
C ASP A 223 -6.24 21.95 11.67
N GLY A 224 -6.89 20.91 11.13
CA GLY A 224 -8.31 20.91 10.75
C GLY A 224 -9.29 20.59 11.88
N GLY A 225 -8.85 20.60 13.14
CA GLY A 225 -9.72 20.52 14.31
C GLY A 225 -10.13 19.12 14.77
N ASP A 226 -9.54 18.05 14.23
CA ASP A 226 -9.78 16.68 14.68
C ASP A 226 -8.55 16.05 15.37
N PRO A 227 -8.37 16.28 16.68
CA PRO A 227 -7.26 15.71 17.43
C PRO A 227 -7.38 14.18 17.63
N VAL A 228 -8.55 13.58 17.41
CA VAL A 228 -8.72 12.13 17.48
C VAL A 228 -8.20 11.50 16.19
N LEU A 229 -8.58 12.05 15.04
CA LEU A 229 -8.04 11.61 13.75
C LEU A 229 -6.52 11.83 13.66
N ALA A 230 -6.02 12.94 14.20
CA ALA A 230 -4.58 13.17 14.31
C ALA A 230 -3.86 12.04 15.07
N ARG A 231 -4.49 11.55 16.15
CA ARG A 231 -3.96 10.44 16.95
C ARG A 231 -4.05 9.11 16.21
N ILE A 232 -5.12 8.88 15.45
CA ILE A 232 -5.29 7.70 14.59
C ILE A 232 -4.12 7.62 13.60
N CYS A 233 -3.96 8.65 12.76
CA CYS A 233 -2.91 8.70 11.74
C CYS A 233 -1.51 8.66 12.38
N GLY A 234 -1.29 9.38 13.48
CA GLY A 234 0.00 9.35 14.18
C GLY A 234 0.34 8.01 14.84
N THR A 235 -0.68 7.25 15.25
CA THR A 235 -0.49 5.89 15.80
C THR A 235 -0.13 4.90 14.70
N ILE A 236 -0.78 4.99 13.54
CA ILE A 236 -0.42 4.21 12.35
C ILE A 236 1.02 4.53 11.95
N ALA A 237 1.37 5.82 11.78
CA ALA A 237 2.73 6.25 11.47
C ALA A 237 3.80 5.70 12.45
N ALA A 238 3.45 5.51 13.73
CA ALA A 238 4.37 4.94 14.70
C ALA A 238 4.65 3.44 14.46
N ASP A 239 3.71 2.70 13.90
CA ASP A 239 3.91 1.33 13.44
C ASP A 239 4.82 1.32 12.20
N GLU A 240 4.53 2.14 11.19
CA GLU A 240 5.32 2.28 9.96
C GLU A 240 6.79 2.56 10.25
N LYS A 241 7.05 3.43 11.24
CA LYS A 241 8.43 3.75 11.65
C LYS A 241 9.16 2.55 12.25
N ARG A 242 8.46 1.65 12.94
CA ARG A 242 9.05 0.40 13.45
C ARG A 242 9.32 -0.57 12.30
N HIS A 243 8.43 -0.68 11.34
CA HIS A 243 8.61 -1.53 10.17
C HIS A 243 9.72 -1.02 9.25
N GLU A 244 9.78 0.29 8.97
CA GLU A 244 10.91 0.95 8.28
C GLU A 244 12.24 0.61 8.96
N ARG A 245 12.29 0.69 10.29
CA ARG A 245 13.48 0.35 11.05
C ARG A 245 13.86 -1.12 10.90
N ALA A 246 12.89 -2.02 10.84
CA ALA A 246 13.13 -3.45 10.67
C ALA A 246 13.66 -3.78 9.28
N TYR A 247 12.98 -3.32 8.22
CA TYR A 247 13.41 -3.57 6.85
C TYR A 247 14.75 -2.90 6.53
N SER A 248 14.96 -1.66 6.99
CA SER A 248 16.24 -0.98 6.80
C SER A 248 17.38 -1.73 7.49
N ARG A 249 17.14 -2.33 8.67
CA ARG A 249 18.13 -3.19 9.36
C ARG A 249 18.42 -4.48 8.62
N ILE A 250 17.43 -5.06 7.93
CA ILE A 250 17.64 -6.23 7.08
C ILE A 250 18.59 -5.86 5.94
N VAL A 251 18.35 -4.74 5.26
CA VAL A 251 19.23 -4.26 4.17
C VAL A 251 20.64 -3.93 4.69
N GLU A 252 20.76 -3.28 5.86
CA GLU A 252 22.05 -3.06 6.53
C GLU A 252 22.79 -4.38 6.77
N LYS A 253 22.10 -5.41 7.26
CA LYS A 253 22.73 -6.71 7.52
C LYS A 253 23.13 -7.41 6.22
N LEU A 254 22.32 -7.29 5.17
CA LEU A 254 22.63 -7.82 3.85
C LEU A 254 23.86 -7.13 3.25
N LEU A 255 24.09 -5.84 3.51
CA LEU A 255 25.32 -5.15 3.08
C LEU A 255 26.57 -5.70 3.76
N GLU A 256 26.47 -6.21 4.99
CA GLU A 256 27.62 -6.85 5.66
C GLU A 256 27.99 -8.20 5.05
N VAL A 257 27.02 -8.97 4.56
CA VAL A 257 27.22 -10.36 4.12
C VAL A 257 27.26 -10.53 2.60
N ASP A 258 26.60 -9.64 1.85
CA ASP A 258 26.54 -9.63 0.40
C ASP A 258 26.44 -8.19 -0.16
N PRO A 259 27.48 -7.35 0.04
CA PRO A 259 27.44 -5.94 -0.36
C PRO A 259 27.17 -5.74 -1.85
N THR A 260 27.71 -6.63 -2.70
CA THR A 260 27.49 -6.55 -4.15
C THR A 260 26.03 -6.81 -4.49
N GLY A 261 25.42 -7.86 -3.92
CA GLY A 261 24.01 -8.18 -4.17
C GLY A 261 23.07 -7.04 -3.81
N VAL A 262 23.30 -6.40 -2.66
CA VAL A 262 22.51 -5.23 -2.23
C VAL A 262 22.72 -4.04 -3.17
N MET A 263 23.96 -3.70 -3.54
CA MET A 263 24.22 -2.57 -4.44
C MET A 263 23.52 -2.73 -5.79
N VAL A 264 23.53 -3.95 -6.34
CA VAL A 264 22.79 -4.27 -7.58
C VAL A 264 21.29 -4.13 -7.37
N ALA A 265 20.75 -4.63 -6.26
CA ALA A 265 19.33 -4.53 -5.96
C ALA A 265 18.86 -3.07 -5.80
N VAL A 266 19.62 -2.24 -5.07
CA VAL A 266 19.33 -0.80 -4.94
C VAL A 266 19.31 -0.12 -6.30
N GLY A 267 20.35 -0.30 -7.11
CA GLY A 267 20.39 0.30 -8.45
C GLY A 267 19.25 -0.17 -9.34
N THR A 268 18.90 -1.46 -9.28
CA THR A 268 17.77 -2.03 -10.03
C THR A 268 16.44 -1.39 -9.61
N MET A 269 16.20 -1.22 -8.31
CA MET A 269 14.97 -0.60 -7.81
C MET A 269 14.90 0.90 -8.16
N LEU A 270 16.03 1.61 -8.16
CA LEU A 270 16.09 3.00 -8.61
C LEU A 270 15.81 3.13 -10.11
N GLU A 271 16.39 2.26 -10.94
CA GLU A 271 16.17 2.24 -12.39
C GLU A 271 14.70 1.94 -12.73
N LYS A 272 14.11 0.95 -12.04
CA LYS A 272 12.69 0.61 -12.19
C LYS A 272 11.74 1.69 -11.65
N ARG A 273 12.26 2.58 -10.80
CA ARG A 273 11.53 3.49 -9.92
C ARG A 273 10.69 2.71 -8.91
N ILE A 274 10.61 3.26 -7.69
CA ILE A 274 9.74 2.70 -6.66
C ILE A 274 8.27 3.00 -7.02
N THR A 275 7.57 2.00 -7.55
CA THR A 275 6.14 2.06 -7.89
C THR A 275 5.28 2.04 -6.63
N MET A 276 4.26 2.89 -6.54
CA MET A 276 3.32 2.86 -5.41
C MET A 276 2.44 1.61 -5.44
N PRO A 277 2.12 1.02 -4.27
CA PRO A 277 1.37 -0.24 -4.21
C PRO A 277 -0.03 -0.15 -4.83
N ALA A 278 -0.74 0.97 -4.62
CA ALA A 278 -2.06 1.21 -5.18
C ALA A 278 -2.06 1.81 -6.60
N HIS A 279 -0.96 1.70 -7.38
CA HIS A 279 -0.88 2.31 -8.72
C HIS A 279 -1.93 1.81 -9.73
N LEU A 280 -2.53 0.64 -9.50
CA LEU A 280 -3.63 0.08 -10.31
C LEU A 280 -5.02 0.38 -9.75
N MET A 281 -5.13 1.36 -8.84
CA MET A 281 -6.39 1.77 -8.23
C MET A 281 -7.40 2.23 -9.29
N TYR A 282 -8.62 1.70 -9.21
CA TYR A 282 -9.71 1.91 -10.17
C TYR A 282 -11.08 1.81 -9.47
N ASP A 283 -11.99 2.77 -9.70
CA ASP A 283 -13.31 2.84 -9.03
C ASP A 283 -14.47 2.28 -9.87
N GLY A 284 -14.18 1.84 -11.09
CA GLY A 284 -15.18 1.44 -12.08
C GLY A 284 -15.51 2.51 -13.12
N GLU A 285 -14.98 3.73 -12.98
CA GLU A 285 -15.24 4.84 -13.90
C GLU A 285 -13.96 5.54 -14.38
N ASP A 286 -13.01 5.83 -13.47
CA ASP A 286 -11.82 6.62 -13.76
C ASP A 286 -10.57 5.74 -13.95
N PRO A 287 -10.09 5.53 -15.19
CA PRO A 287 -8.90 4.71 -15.45
C PRO A 287 -7.59 5.37 -15.00
N ARG A 288 -7.61 6.65 -14.59
CA ARG A 288 -6.43 7.39 -14.10
C ARG A 288 -6.59 7.78 -12.63
N LEU A 289 -7.42 7.05 -11.90
CA LEU A 289 -7.76 7.35 -10.50
C LEU A 289 -6.53 7.53 -9.62
N PHE A 290 -5.52 6.66 -9.76
CA PHE A 290 -4.27 6.80 -9.02
C PHE A 290 -3.53 8.12 -9.32
N GLU A 291 -3.42 8.53 -10.58
CA GLU A 291 -2.75 9.78 -10.97
C GLU A 291 -3.48 10.99 -10.37
N HIS A 292 -4.81 10.98 -10.42
CA HIS A 292 -5.61 12.05 -9.85
C HIS A 292 -5.51 12.10 -8.32
N TYR A 293 -5.56 10.95 -7.65
CA TYR A 293 -5.30 10.82 -6.21
C TYR A 293 -3.93 11.39 -5.84
N ALA A 294 -2.86 10.95 -6.52
CA ALA A 294 -1.49 11.39 -6.28
C ALA A 294 -1.33 12.90 -6.49
N ALA A 295 -1.99 13.48 -7.49
CA ALA A 295 -1.99 14.93 -7.72
C ALA A 295 -2.65 15.72 -6.57
N VAL A 296 -3.68 15.17 -5.93
CA VAL A 296 -4.27 15.79 -4.72
C VAL A 296 -3.34 15.64 -3.53
N ALA A 297 -2.81 14.44 -3.26
CA ALA A 297 -1.86 14.19 -2.16
C ALA A 297 -0.64 15.13 -2.24
N GLN A 298 -0.10 15.32 -3.44
CA GLN A 298 0.98 16.27 -3.73
C GLN A 298 0.58 17.72 -3.46
N ARG A 299 -0.64 18.13 -3.82
CA ARG A 299 -1.12 19.51 -3.67
C ARG A 299 -1.38 19.86 -2.21
N VAL A 300 -1.95 18.93 -1.44
CA VAL A 300 -2.24 19.15 0.00
C VAL A 300 -1.02 18.94 0.89
N GLY A 301 0.09 18.43 0.33
CA GLY A 301 1.35 18.23 1.04
C GLY A 301 1.36 16.99 1.93
N VAL A 302 0.58 15.95 1.59
CA VAL A 302 0.59 14.67 2.30
C VAL A 302 1.76 13.81 1.84
N TYR A 303 1.94 13.66 0.53
CA TYR A 303 3.09 12.98 -0.05
C TYR A 303 3.47 13.64 -1.37
N THR A 304 4.72 14.06 -1.48
CA THR A 304 5.22 14.86 -2.59
C THR A 304 6.43 14.23 -3.27
N VAL A 305 6.79 14.74 -4.45
CA VAL A 305 8.03 14.36 -5.14
C VAL A 305 9.27 14.69 -4.31
N ASN A 306 9.20 15.73 -3.46
CA ASN A 306 10.30 16.04 -2.54
C ASN A 306 10.42 14.98 -1.46
N ASP A 307 9.29 14.52 -0.89
CA ASP A 307 9.31 13.43 0.09
C ASP A 307 9.91 12.15 -0.50
N TYR A 308 9.59 11.84 -1.77
CA TYR A 308 10.22 10.73 -2.49
C TYR A 308 11.74 10.87 -2.54
N ALA A 309 12.25 12.06 -2.91
CA ALA A 309 13.69 12.33 -2.97
C ALA A 309 14.34 12.26 -1.58
N ASP A 310 13.71 12.84 -0.56
CA ASP A 310 14.18 12.84 0.82
C ASP A 310 14.27 11.42 1.41
N ILE A 311 13.32 10.55 1.05
CA ILE A 311 13.35 9.13 1.42
C ILE A 311 14.54 8.43 0.77
N LEU A 312 14.80 8.67 -0.51
CA LEU A 312 15.96 8.09 -1.19
C LEU A 312 17.26 8.55 -0.52
N GLU A 313 17.43 9.84 -0.30
CA GLU A 313 18.62 10.41 0.34
C GLU A 313 18.82 9.84 1.74
N PHE A 314 17.74 9.74 2.52
CA PHE A 314 17.78 9.12 3.84
C PHE A 314 18.25 7.66 3.79
N LEU A 315 17.69 6.83 2.91
CA LEU A 315 18.06 5.41 2.84
C LEU A 315 19.49 5.21 2.35
N ILE A 316 19.92 6.04 1.40
CA ILE A 316 21.30 6.08 0.91
C ILE A 316 22.28 6.40 2.05
N GLU A 317 21.99 7.43 2.84
CA GLU A 317 22.82 7.81 3.99
C GLU A 317 22.81 6.73 5.06
N ARG A 318 21.61 6.23 5.39
CA ARG A 318 21.41 5.18 6.39
C ARG A 318 22.22 3.93 6.11
N TRP A 319 22.17 3.46 4.86
CA TRP A 319 22.92 2.30 4.39
C TRP A 319 24.38 2.60 4.07
N ARG A 320 24.79 3.88 4.15
CA ARG A 320 26.15 4.35 3.88
C ARG A 320 26.68 3.86 2.53
N LEU A 321 25.83 3.87 1.50
CA LEU A 321 26.13 3.26 0.20
C LEU A 321 27.41 3.82 -0.44
N GLU A 322 27.73 5.09 -0.18
CA GLU A 322 28.99 5.76 -0.61
C GLU A 322 30.26 5.11 -0.07
N LYS A 323 30.17 4.44 1.08
CA LYS A 323 31.32 3.89 1.82
C LYS A 323 31.47 2.38 1.61
N VAL A 324 30.68 1.78 0.73
CA VAL A 324 30.72 0.33 0.49
C VAL A 324 31.91 0.01 -0.42
N GLU A 325 32.88 -0.70 0.15
CA GLU A 325 34.10 -1.13 -0.54
C GLU A 325 34.03 -2.62 -0.93
N GLY A 326 35.03 -3.12 -1.67
CA GLY A 326 35.13 -4.55 -2.00
C GLY A 326 34.11 -5.07 -3.02
N LEU A 327 33.45 -4.18 -3.75
CA LEU A 327 32.44 -4.54 -4.76
C LEU A 327 33.05 -5.30 -5.95
N THR A 328 32.33 -6.32 -6.45
CA THR A 328 32.68 -6.98 -7.72
C THR A 328 32.40 -6.05 -8.92
N GLY A 329 32.77 -6.48 -10.13
CA GLY A 329 32.62 -5.66 -11.35
C GLY A 329 31.20 -5.18 -11.63
N GLU A 330 30.18 -5.94 -11.24
CA GLU A 330 28.77 -5.53 -11.38
C GLU A 330 28.39 -4.46 -10.35
N GLY A 331 28.75 -4.67 -9.08
CA GLY A 331 28.51 -3.70 -8.02
C GLY A 331 29.15 -2.34 -8.31
N LYS A 332 30.38 -2.32 -8.87
CA LYS A 332 31.09 -1.09 -9.27
C LYS A 332 30.38 -0.30 -10.38
N ARG A 333 29.75 -0.98 -11.34
CA ARG A 333 28.99 -0.31 -12.42
C ARG A 333 27.74 0.36 -11.86
N THR A 334 27.07 -0.28 -10.92
CA THR A 334 25.85 0.24 -10.29
C THR A 334 26.14 1.46 -9.41
N THR A 335 27.31 1.53 -8.76
CA THR A 335 27.73 2.71 -7.99
C THR A 335 27.82 3.97 -8.86
N HIS A 336 28.21 3.83 -10.15
CA HIS A 336 28.30 4.94 -11.08
C HIS A 336 26.92 5.50 -11.48
N ILE A 337 25.94 4.63 -11.68
CA ILE A 337 24.53 5.00 -11.95
C ILE A 337 23.94 5.71 -10.72
N TRP A 338 24.24 5.21 -9.52
CA TRP A 338 23.81 5.84 -8.27
C TRP A 338 24.42 7.24 -8.06
N GLY A 339 25.74 7.41 -8.28
CA GLY A 339 26.42 8.70 -8.10
C GLY A 339 25.97 9.80 -9.07
N THR A 340 25.46 9.44 -10.25
CA THR A 340 24.89 10.41 -11.21
C THR A 340 23.48 10.87 -10.79
N CYS A 341 22.66 9.99 -10.20
CA CYS A 341 21.34 10.34 -9.67
C CYS A 341 21.40 11.28 -8.46
N THR A 342 22.35 11.08 -7.54
CA THR A 342 22.50 11.91 -6.33
C THR A 342 23.18 13.26 -6.60
N HIS A 343 24.05 13.36 -7.60
CA HIS A 343 24.61 14.65 -8.02
C HIS A 343 23.59 15.54 -8.74
N HIS A 344 22.63 14.97 -9.47
CA HIS A 344 21.56 15.74 -10.11
C HIS A 344 20.56 16.29 -9.08
N SER A 345 20.24 15.57 -7.98
CA SER A 345 19.34 16.11 -6.93
C SER A 345 19.93 17.33 -6.23
N LYS A 346 21.26 17.34 -6.01
CA LYS A 346 21.97 18.43 -5.30
C LYS A 346 22.30 19.66 -6.16
N SER A 347 22.44 19.52 -7.48
CA SER A 347 22.85 20.63 -8.37
C SER A 347 21.68 21.26 -9.14
N GLU A 348 20.62 20.51 -9.40
CA GLU A 348 19.41 20.98 -10.09
C GLU A 348 18.19 20.19 -9.58
N PRO A 349 17.48 20.67 -8.54
CA PRO A 349 16.27 19.99 -8.05
C PRO A 349 15.14 19.90 -9.10
N ARG A 350 15.32 20.50 -10.29
CA ARG A 350 14.39 20.46 -11.43
C ARG A 350 14.76 19.47 -12.53
N SER A 351 15.96 18.86 -12.55
CA SER A 351 16.42 18.05 -13.68
C SER A 351 16.31 16.54 -13.48
N CYS A 352 15.90 16.08 -12.29
CA CYS A 352 15.31 14.75 -12.19
C CYS A 352 14.05 14.75 -13.09
N HIS A 353 14.09 14.05 -14.22
CA HIS A 353 12.96 13.96 -15.17
C HIS A 353 11.63 13.54 -14.51
N MET A 354 11.68 13.04 -13.28
CA MET A 354 10.54 12.75 -12.40
C MET A 354 9.77 14.00 -11.94
N VAL A 355 10.46 15.13 -11.72
CA VAL A 355 9.89 16.40 -11.19
C VAL A 355 9.04 17.15 -12.22
N THR A 356 9.30 16.95 -13.51
CA THR A 356 8.70 17.76 -14.58
C THR A 356 7.26 17.36 -14.92
N LEU A 357 6.83 16.13 -14.60
CA LEU A 357 5.52 15.61 -15.00
C LEU A 357 4.36 15.98 -14.05
N LEU A 358 4.63 16.35 -12.80
CA LEU A 358 3.58 16.56 -11.79
C LEU A 358 3.25 18.04 -11.51
N SER A 359 3.95 18.98 -12.11
CA SER A 359 3.89 20.42 -11.74
C SER A 359 2.88 21.27 -12.54
N SER A 360 2.17 20.72 -13.52
CA SER A 360 1.31 21.52 -14.40
C SER A 360 -0.02 20.84 -14.73
N GLN A 361 -0.97 20.84 -13.78
CA GLN A 361 -2.41 20.77 -14.09
C GLN A 361 -3.26 21.12 -12.85
N ARG A 362 -3.99 22.25 -12.88
CA ARG A 362 -5.17 22.46 -12.02
C ARG A 362 -6.32 21.67 -12.65
N MET A 363 -6.48 20.40 -12.29
CA MET A 363 -7.67 19.62 -12.63
C MET A 363 -8.68 19.68 -11.49
N VAL A 364 -9.91 20.10 -11.81
CA VAL A 364 -11.06 19.87 -10.92
C VAL A 364 -11.44 18.40 -11.09
N VAL A 365 -10.89 17.54 -10.24
CA VAL A 365 -11.22 16.12 -10.22
C VAL A 365 -12.43 15.91 -9.31
N ILE A 366 -13.51 15.41 -9.86
CA ILE A 366 -14.65 14.90 -9.08
C ILE A 366 -14.42 13.39 -8.94
N LEU A 367 -13.90 12.95 -7.78
CA LEU A 367 -13.78 11.52 -7.49
C LEU A 367 -15.09 10.97 -6.91
N CYS A 368 -15.44 9.75 -7.29
CA CYS A 368 -16.69 9.09 -6.90
C CYS A 368 -16.77 8.74 -5.39
N TRP A 369 -15.68 8.90 -4.65
CA TRP A 369 -15.59 8.58 -3.22
C TRP A 369 -16.31 9.57 -2.29
N ARG A 370 -16.97 10.60 -2.81
CA ARG A 370 -17.71 11.58 -2.00
C ARG A 370 -19.15 11.13 -1.77
N ALA A 371 -19.67 11.28 -0.54
CA ALA A 371 -21.02 10.83 -0.14
C ALA A 371 -22.16 11.38 -1.04
N TYR A 372 -21.95 12.53 -1.69
CA TYR A 372 -22.93 13.21 -2.56
C TYR A 372 -22.49 13.32 -4.04
N ALA A 373 -21.57 12.47 -4.51
CA ALA A 373 -21.15 12.50 -5.92
C ALA A 373 -22.25 11.98 -6.89
N GLU A 374 -23.12 11.08 -6.46
CA GLU A 374 -24.13 10.46 -7.34
C GLU A 374 -25.14 11.44 -7.96
N PRO A 375 -25.74 12.43 -7.23
CA PRO A 375 -26.65 13.39 -7.84
C PRO A 375 -25.99 14.24 -8.95
N LEU A 376 -24.70 14.58 -8.79
CA LEU A 376 -23.96 15.39 -9.77
C LEU A 376 -23.55 14.58 -11.02
N LEU A 377 -23.22 13.30 -10.84
CA LEU A 377 -22.95 12.37 -11.94
C LEU A 377 -24.23 12.04 -12.74
N GLN A 378 -25.36 11.88 -12.05
CA GLN A 378 -26.66 11.63 -12.70
C GLN A 378 -27.14 12.85 -13.48
N MET A 379 -27.02 14.07 -12.94
CA MET A 379 -27.33 15.30 -13.69
C MET A 379 -26.48 15.46 -14.95
N ARG A 380 -25.21 15.02 -14.95
CA ARG A 380 -24.33 15.03 -16.14
C ARG A 380 -24.68 13.97 -17.17
N LYS A 381 -25.13 12.79 -16.75
CA LYS A 381 -25.66 11.76 -17.67
C LYS A 381 -26.94 12.25 -18.34
N ASP A 382 -27.85 12.85 -17.57
CA ASP A 382 -29.11 13.41 -18.09
C ASP A 382 -28.89 14.59 -19.04
N THR A 383 -27.86 15.42 -18.83
CA THR A 383 -27.49 16.49 -19.79
C THR A 383 -26.79 15.98 -21.04
N ARG A 384 -26.01 14.89 -20.96
CA ARG A 384 -25.42 14.21 -22.14
C ARG A 384 -26.46 13.47 -22.98
N GLU A 385 -27.50 12.92 -22.36
CA GLU A 385 -28.61 12.30 -23.10
C GLU A 385 -29.52 13.34 -23.75
N ARG A 386 -29.77 14.48 -23.09
CA ARG A 386 -30.52 15.61 -23.70
C ARG A 386 -29.82 16.27 -24.89
N THR A 387 -28.48 16.25 -24.95
CA THR A 387 -27.70 16.85 -26.06
C THR A 387 -27.45 15.87 -27.22
N ARG A 388 -27.74 14.57 -27.04
CA ARG A 388 -27.72 13.57 -28.13
C ARG A 388 -29.09 13.29 -28.74
N GLY A 389 -30.15 13.87 -28.18
CA GLY A 389 -31.53 13.73 -28.63
C GLY A 389 -32.14 15.00 -29.24
N SER A 390 -31.34 16.03 -29.53
CA SER A 390 -31.78 17.28 -30.18
C SER A 390 -31.18 17.45 -31.57
#